data_AF-A0A263D4R2-F1
#
_entry.id   AF-A0A263D4R2-F1
#
_cell.length_a   1.000
_cell.length_b   1.000
_cell.length_c   1.000
_cell.angle_alpha   90.00
_cell.angle_beta   90.00
_cell.angle_gamma   90.00
#
_symmetry.space_group_name_H-M   'P 1'
#
loop_
_entity.id
_entity.type
_entity.pdbx_description
1 polymer ?
#
loop_
_entity_poly.entity_id
_entity_poly.type
_entity_poly.pdbx_seq_one_letter_code
_entity_poly.pdbx_strand_id
1 'polypeptide(L)'
;MDENEKDFETPAEPLRSMLANAAEDLKPRLFAIYGTEKQEPDELVLGWGMEFANDDGAVFRKCGSRSIHTGDTAERLFRTQSIVGDVELKWLDR
;
A
#
# COMPACT_ATOMS: atom_id res chain seq x y z
N MET A 1 -40.83 0.78 -20.85
CA MET A 1 -40.27 -0.43 -20.20
C MET A 1 -39.17 0.15 -19.36
N ASP A 2 -39.52 0.65 -18.19
CA ASP A 2 -38.65 1.56 -17.45
C ASP A 2 -38.51 1.08 -16.02
N GLU A 3 -37.23 0.90 -15.69
CA GLU A 3 -36.63 1.29 -14.41
C GLU A 3 -37.00 0.41 -13.22
N ASN A 4 -36.31 -0.73 -13.17
CA ASN A 4 -35.99 -1.41 -11.93
C ASN A 4 -34.91 -0.60 -11.18
N GLU A 5 -35.28 0.58 -10.65
CA GLU A 5 -34.47 1.27 -9.65
C GLU A 5 -34.51 0.43 -8.36
N LYS A 6 -33.48 -0.40 -8.18
CA LYS A 6 -33.21 -1.00 -6.87
C LYS A 6 -32.85 0.15 -5.93
N ASP A 7 -33.75 0.46 -5.03
CA ASP A 7 -33.47 1.26 -3.83
C ASP A 7 -32.26 0.61 -3.12
N PHE A 8 -31.09 1.24 -3.25
CA PHE A 8 -29.94 0.91 -2.44
C PHE A 8 -30.23 1.44 -1.04
N GLU A 9 -30.82 0.60 -0.19
CA GLU A 9 -30.98 0.89 1.23
C GLU A 9 -29.64 1.39 1.78
N THR A 10 -29.65 2.64 2.24
CA THR A 10 -28.45 3.26 2.79
C THR A 10 -28.09 2.48 4.06
N PRO A 11 -26.84 2.01 4.23
CA PRO A 11 -26.49 1.22 5.41
C PRO A 11 -26.85 2.01 6.66
N ALA A 12 -27.59 1.35 7.57
CA ALA A 12 -28.09 1.94 8.81
C ALA A 12 -26.95 2.67 9.55
N GLU A 13 -27.24 3.83 10.14
CA GLU A 13 -26.25 4.68 10.85
C GLU A 13 -25.30 3.91 11.81
N PRO A 14 -25.75 2.84 12.51
CA PRO A 14 -24.85 2.02 13.33
C PRO A 14 -23.72 1.34 12.53
N LEU A 15 -24.02 0.83 11.33
CA LEU A 15 -23.02 0.16 10.48
C LEU A 15 -21.98 1.17 9.96
N ARG A 16 -22.41 2.37 9.55
CA ARG A 16 -21.48 3.42 9.10
C ARG A 16 -20.51 3.84 10.21
N SER A 17 -21.01 3.97 11.45
CA SER A 17 -20.19 4.32 12.60
C SER A 17 -19.17 3.23 12.94
N MET A 18 -19.58 1.96 12.86
CA MET A 18 -18.65 0.83 13.02
C MET A 18 -17.56 0.80 11.94
N LEU A 19 -17.93 1.04 10.69
CA LEU A 19 -16.97 1.08 9.57
C LEU A 19 -15.99 2.25 9.70
N ALA A 20 -16.44 3.41 10.17
CA ALA A 20 -15.57 4.56 10.42
C ALA A 20 -14.50 4.25 11.47
N ASN A 21 -14.90 3.66 12.60
CA ASN A 21 -13.95 3.25 13.64
C ASN A 21 -12.97 2.20 13.11
N ALA A 22 -13.46 1.20 12.37
CA ALA A 22 -12.59 0.19 11.77
C ALA A 22 -11.59 0.77 10.77
N ALA A 23 -11.95 1.79 10.00
CA ALA A 23 -11.04 2.47 9.07
C ALA A 23 -9.92 3.23 9.79
N GLU A 24 -10.18 3.73 11.00
CA GLU A 24 -9.17 4.37 11.85
C GLU A 24 -8.27 3.32 12.53
N ASP A 25 -8.87 2.29 13.13
CA ASP A 25 -8.15 1.24 13.87
C ASP A 25 -7.26 0.38 12.95
N LEU A 26 -7.72 0.14 11.72
CA LEU A 26 -7.02 -0.68 10.72
C LEU A 26 -6.24 0.17 9.71
N LYS A 27 -6.00 1.46 10.02
CA LYS A 27 -5.32 2.38 9.11
C LYS A 27 -3.96 1.79 8.70
N PRO A 28 -3.70 1.63 7.39
CA PRO A 28 -2.43 1.08 6.94
C PRO A 28 -1.29 2.07 7.20
N ARG A 29 -0.11 1.51 7.44
CA ARG A 29 1.12 2.26 7.68
C ARG A 29 1.80 2.56 6.36
N LEU A 30 2.11 3.83 6.10
CA LEU A 30 2.74 4.27 4.85
C LEU A 30 4.26 4.13 4.93
N PHE A 31 4.88 3.68 3.83
CA PHE A 31 6.33 3.60 3.72
C PHE A 31 6.82 4.02 2.32
N ALA A 32 8.12 4.28 2.21
CA ALA A 32 8.85 4.45 0.96
C ALA A 32 10.04 3.50 0.92
N ILE A 33 10.37 3.04 -0.29
CA ILE A 33 11.65 2.38 -0.60
C ILE A 33 12.36 3.25 -1.63
N TYR A 34 13.58 3.67 -1.33
CA TYR A 34 14.37 4.51 -2.23
C TYR A 34 15.87 4.18 -2.19
N GLY A 35 16.59 4.52 -3.26
CA GLY A 35 18.03 4.26 -3.42
C GLY A 35 18.43 4.23 -4.89
N THR A 36 19.41 3.39 -5.24
CA THR A 36 19.95 3.27 -6.61
C THR A 36 19.96 1.82 -7.09
N GLU A 37 19.92 1.58 -8.40
CA GLU A 37 20.10 0.24 -8.95
C GLU A 37 21.57 -0.22 -8.85
N LYS A 38 21.79 -1.52 -8.62
CA LYS A 38 23.16 -2.06 -8.51
C LYS A 38 23.86 -2.19 -9.86
N GLN A 39 23.10 -2.48 -10.91
CA GLN A 39 23.65 -2.65 -12.26
C GLN A 39 23.92 -1.30 -12.93
N GLU A 40 23.08 -0.30 -12.63
CA GLU A 40 23.17 1.05 -13.18
C GLU A 40 23.02 2.08 -12.04
N PRO A 41 24.12 2.47 -11.37
CA PRO A 41 24.07 3.32 -10.18
C PRO A 41 23.46 4.71 -10.38
N ASP A 42 23.41 5.18 -11.63
CA ASP A 42 22.76 6.44 -12.00
C ASP A 42 21.23 6.30 -12.11
N GLU A 43 20.70 5.08 -12.11
CA GLU A 43 19.26 4.82 -12.09
C GLU A 43 18.71 4.79 -10.66
N LEU A 44 17.66 5.59 -10.46
CA LEU A 44 17.02 5.74 -9.15
C LEU A 44 15.96 4.67 -8.92
N VAL A 45 16.01 4.04 -7.74
CA VAL A 45 14.88 3.32 -7.18
C VAL A 45 14.13 4.29 -6.27
N LEU A 46 12.87 4.54 -6.56
CA LEU A 46 11.99 5.31 -5.68
C LEU A 46 10.59 4.74 -5.80
N GLY A 47 9.90 4.53 -4.69
CA GLY A 47 8.50 4.16 -4.69
C GLY A 47 7.87 4.30 -3.31
N TRP A 48 6.54 4.16 -3.29
CA TRP A 48 5.73 4.25 -2.09
C TRP A 48 4.89 3.01 -1.92
N GLY A 49 4.61 2.67 -0.67
CA GLY A 49 3.80 1.53 -0.31
C GLY A 49 3.01 1.76 0.96
N MET A 50 2.14 0.79 1.23
CA MET A 50 1.36 0.72 2.44
C MET A 50 1.36 -0.72 2.95
N GLU A 51 1.56 -0.88 4.24
CA GLU A 51 1.41 -2.15 4.96
C GLU A 51 0.11 -2.11 5.75
N PHE A 52 -0.71 -3.13 5.55
CA PHE A 52 -1.99 -3.28 6.23
C PHE A 52 -1.77 -3.92 7.61
N ALA A 53 -2.62 -3.55 8.57
CA ALA A 53 -2.56 -4.12 9.91
C ALA A 53 -2.87 -5.63 9.90
N ASN A 54 -2.56 -6.32 11.01
CA ASN A 54 -2.93 -7.73 11.24
C ASN A 54 -2.42 -8.72 10.18
N ASP A 55 -1.23 -8.48 9.62
CA ASP A 55 -0.61 -9.33 8.60
C ASP A 55 -1.42 -9.43 7.28
N ASP A 56 -2.28 -8.45 6.98
CA ASP A 56 -3.07 -8.36 5.73
C ASP A 56 -2.23 -7.99 4.49
N GLY A 57 -0.90 -7.98 4.62
CA GLY A 57 0.03 -7.78 3.53
C GLY A 57 0.51 -6.34 3.36
N ALA A 58 1.25 -6.15 2.28
CA ALA A 58 1.78 -4.86 1.87
C ALA A 58 1.74 -4.73 0.34
N VAL A 59 1.59 -3.49 -0.12
CA VAL A 59 1.71 -3.14 -1.54
C VAL A 59 2.76 -2.06 -1.73
N PHE A 60 3.50 -2.12 -2.83
CA PHE A 60 4.53 -1.15 -3.19
C PHE A 60 4.46 -0.84 -4.68
N ARG A 61 4.52 0.46 -5.02
CA ARG A 61 4.55 0.94 -6.40
C ARG A 61 5.84 1.71 -6.65
N LYS A 62 6.69 1.18 -7.54
CA LYS A 62 7.92 1.85 -8.01
C LYS A 62 7.55 3.01 -8.96
N CYS A 63 8.15 4.17 -8.73
CA CYS A 63 8.07 5.33 -9.63
C CYS A 63 8.70 4.99 -10.99
N GLY A 64 8.15 5.57 -12.06
CA GLY A 64 8.56 5.25 -13.44
C GLY A 64 8.10 3.86 -13.93
N SER A 65 7.63 2.98 -13.04
CA SER A 65 7.05 1.69 -13.37
C SER A 65 5.52 1.71 -13.25
N ARG A 66 4.86 0.86 -14.04
CA ARG A 66 3.42 0.56 -13.87
C ARG A 66 3.19 -0.65 -12.98
N SER A 67 4.25 -1.29 -12.50
CA SER A 67 4.16 -2.48 -11.66
C SER A 67 3.77 -2.13 -10.23
N ILE A 68 2.90 -2.98 -9.68
CA ILE A 68 2.58 -3.03 -8.25
C ILE A 68 3.17 -4.33 -7.73
N HIS A 69 3.98 -4.24 -6.69
CA HIS A 69 4.54 -5.38 -5.98
C HIS A 69 3.72 -5.62 -4.72
N THR A 70 3.42 -6.89 -4.43
CA THR A 70 2.71 -7.31 -3.23
C THR A 70 3.59 -8.24 -2.40
N GLY A 71 3.38 -8.27 -1.09
CA GLY A 71 4.07 -9.17 -0.17
C GLY A 71 3.39 -9.17 1.19
N ASP A 72 3.89 -9.99 2.12
CA ASP A 72 3.29 -10.10 3.45
C ASP A 72 3.59 -8.88 4.33
N THR A 73 4.75 -8.24 4.14
CA THR A 73 5.15 -7.02 4.87
C THR A 73 5.97 -6.09 3.99
N ALA A 74 6.10 -4.83 4.42
CA ALA A 74 7.00 -3.84 3.85
C ALA A 74 8.45 -4.30 3.89
N GLU A 75 8.89 -4.99 4.96
CA GLU A 75 10.24 -5.57 5.05
C GLU A 75 10.45 -6.67 4.00
N ARG A 76 9.42 -7.47 3.71
CA ARG A 76 9.52 -8.50 2.66
C ARG A 76 9.69 -7.86 1.29
N LEU A 77 8.89 -6.82 0.99
CA LEU A 77 9.03 -6.03 -0.23
C LEU A 77 10.38 -5.33 -0.32
N PHE A 78 10.85 -4.74 0.78
CA PHE A 78 12.17 -4.14 0.91
C PHE A 78 13.27 -5.15 0.56
N ARG A 79 13.27 -6.33 1.18
CA ARG A 79 14.25 -7.39 0.86
C ARG A 79 14.25 -7.76 -0.62
N THR A 80 13.10 -7.79 -1.27
CA THR A 80 13.02 -8.03 -2.72
C THR A 80 13.67 -6.90 -3.51
N GLN A 81 13.42 -5.64 -3.16
CA GLN A 81 14.07 -4.49 -3.83
C GLN A 81 15.58 -4.44 -3.56
N SER A 82 16.04 -4.84 -2.35
CA SER A 82 17.45 -4.92 -2.00
C SER A 82 18.25 -5.97 -2.79
N ILE A 83 17.58 -6.88 -3.50
CA ILE A 83 18.26 -7.80 -4.42
C ILE A 83 18.85 -6.99 -5.59
N VAL A 84 18.05 -6.10 -6.17
CA VAL A 84 18.38 -5.36 -7.41
C VAL A 84 18.95 -3.97 -7.17
N GLY A 85 18.69 -3.36 -6.02
CA GLY A 85 19.17 -2.01 -5.67
C GLY A 85 19.90 -1.96 -4.33
N ASP A 86 20.69 -0.91 -4.16
CA ASP A 86 21.11 -0.43 -2.83
C ASP A 86 20.07 0.56 -2.34
N VAL A 87 19.19 0.10 -1.45
CA VAL A 87 17.95 0.80 -1.09
C VAL A 87 17.75 0.83 0.42
N GLU A 88 16.92 1.77 0.85
CA GLU A 88 16.47 1.96 2.22
C GLU A 88 14.95 1.84 2.32
N LEU A 89 14.47 1.39 3.48
CA LEU A 89 13.06 1.39 3.86
C LEU A 89 12.80 2.51 4.87
N LYS A 90 11.83 3.38 4.58
CA LYS A 90 11.43 4.48 5.45
C LYS A 90 9.93 4.46 5.72
N TRP A 91 9.54 4.37 6.98
CA TRP A 91 8.16 4.63 7.43
C TRP A 91 7.84 6.13 7.37
N LEU A 92 6.67 6.48 6.84
CA LEU A 92 6.20 7.84 6.57
C LEU A 92 5.08 8.30 7.51
N ASP A 93 4.66 7.43 8.42
CA ASP A 93 3.58 7.65 9.37
C ASP A 93 4.08 8.14 10.75
N ARG A 94 5.31 8.67 10.81
CA ARG A 94 5.95 9.25 12.00
C ARG A 94 6.08 10.76 11.91
#